data_AF-A0A851EWL5-F1
#
_entry.id   AF-A0A851EWL5-F1
#
_cell.length_a   1.000
_cell.length_b   1.000
_cell.length_c   1.000
_cell.angle_alpha   90.00
_cell.angle_beta   90.00
_cell.angle_gamma   90.00
#
_symmetry.space_group_name_H-M   'P 1'
#
loop_
_entity.id
_entity.type
_entity.pdbx_description
1 polymer ?
#
loop_
_entity_poly.entity_id
_entity_poly.type
_entity_poly.pdbx_seq_one_letter_code
_entity_poly.pdbx_strand_id
1 'polypeptide(L)'
;IFSIFELPSCHPQILADLENHVLFKDDLECQKLILEAMKYHLLPERRTLMQSPRTKPRKSTVGTLYAVGGMDNNKGATTIEKYDLRTNIWIQAGVMNGRRLQFGVAVIDDKLFVIGGRDGLKTLNTVECYNPKTKAWTVLPPMSTHRHGLGVTVLEGPIYAVGGHDGWSYLNTVERWDPQSQQWTFVASMSIARSTVGVAALNGKLYSVGGRDGSSCLSSMEYYDPHTNKWNMCAPMCKRRGGVGVATCDGFLYAVGGHDAPASNHCSRLLDYVERY
;
A
#
# COMPACT_ATOMS: atom_id res chain seq x y z
N ILE A 1 15.05 10.61 29.50
CA ILE A 1 14.43 9.83 28.39
C ILE A 1 13.32 10.63 27.71
N PHE A 2 12.37 11.26 28.42
CA PHE A 2 11.32 12.07 27.75
C PHE A 2 11.77 13.39 27.11
N SER A 3 12.96 13.90 27.42
CA SER A 3 13.47 15.14 26.83
C SER A 3 13.65 15.08 25.30
N ILE A 4 13.72 13.86 24.74
CA ILE A 4 13.78 13.60 23.28
C ILE A 4 12.40 13.24 22.69
N PHE A 5 11.35 13.08 23.50
CA PHE A 5 9.99 12.75 23.05
C PHE A 5 9.11 13.99 22.97
N GLU A 6 8.39 14.16 21.86
CA GLU A 6 7.40 15.22 21.67
C GLU A 6 6.05 14.83 22.30
N LEU A 7 6.02 14.72 23.63
CA LEU A 7 4.82 14.38 24.40
C LEU A 7 3.57 15.22 24.04
N PRO A 8 3.65 16.53 23.75
CA PRO A 8 2.48 17.34 23.34
C PRO A 8 1.82 16.91 22.01
N SER A 9 2.48 16.04 21.23
CA SER A 9 1.97 15.47 19.99
C SER A 9 1.35 14.07 20.16
N CYS A 10 1.40 13.51 21.38
CA CYS A 10 0.82 12.20 21.68
C CYS A 10 -0.70 12.29 21.93
N HIS A 11 -1.40 11.15 21.80
CA HIS A 11 -2.81 11.10 22.16
C HIS A 11 -2.98 11.31 23.69
N PRO A 12 -4.00 12.05 24.17
CA PRO A 12 -4.19 12.32 25.60
C PRO A 12 -4.23 11.07 26.49
N GLN A 13 -4.75 9.96 25.96
CA GLN A 13 -4.75 8.66 26.66
C GLN A 13 -3.34 8.19 27.03
N ILE A 14 -2.38 8.32 26.11
CA ILE A 14 -0.98 7.95 26.35
C ILE A 14 -0.39 8.82 27.45
N LEU A 15 -0.74 10.11 27.49
CA LEU A 15 -0.26 11.03 28.52
C LEU A 15 -0.78 10.66 29.91
N ALA A 16 -2.05 10.29 30.02
CA ALA A 16 -2.66 9.83 31.27
C ALA A 16 -2.06 8.50 31.77
N ASP A 17 -1.76 7.59 30.85
CA ASP A 17 -1.12 6.31 31.18
C ASP A 17 0.34 6.52 31.64
N LEU A 18 1.05 7.49 31.03
CA LEU A 18 2.44 7.83 31.39
C LEU A 18 2.56 8.56 32.73
N GLU A 19 1.57 9.39 33.10
CA GLU A 19 1.54 10.14 34.37
C GLU A 19 1.67 9.19 35.58
N ASN A 20 0.98 8.04 35.52
CA ASN A 20 0.90 7.08 36.62
C ASN A 20 1.89 5.90 36.49
N HIS A 21 2.72 5.90 35.45
CA HIS A 21 3.61 4.78 35.17
C HIS A 21 4.74 4.71 36.21
N VAL A 22 5.01 3.51 36.74
CA VAL A 22 5.95 3.27 37.86
C VAL A 22 7.37 3.79 37.58
N LEU A 23 7.78 3.81 36.31
CA LEU A 23 9.09 4.30 35.89
C LEU A 23 9.23 5.83 35.89
N PHE A 24 8.13 6.58 35.91
CA PHE A 24 8.13 8.03 35.63
C PHE A 24 7.41 8.87 36.67
N LYS A 25 6.61 8.24 37.55
CA LYS A 25 5.86 8.94 38.61
C LYS A 25 6.74 9.72 39.59
N ASP A 26 7.94 9.21 39.88
CA ASP A 26 8.85 9.79 40.88
C ASP A 26 9.93 10.70 40.26
N ASP A 27 9.99 10.80 38.92
CA ASP A 27 10.93 11.67 38.21
C ASP A 27 10.29 13.03 37.92
N LEU A 28 10.76 14.05 38.64
CA LEU A 28 10.25 15.42 38.58
C LEU A 28 10.36 16.05 37.17
N GLU A 29 11.42 15.74 36.43
CA GLU A 29 11.58 16.27 35.07
C GLU A 29 10.61 15.59 34.12
N CYS A 30 10.41 14.27 34.24
CA CYS A 30 9.41 13.54 33.47
C CYS A 30 7.99 14.09 33.73
N GLN A 31 7.63 14.34 34.99
CA GLN A 31 6.34 14.90 35.38
C GLN A 31 6.12 16.32 34.80
N LYS A 32 7.13 17.18 34.80
CA LYS A 32 7.03 18.51 34.17
C LYS A 32 6.74 18.42 32.67
N LEU A 33 7.37 17.48 31.97
CA LEU A 33 7.19 17.30 30.52
C LEU A 33 5.80 16.73 30.19
N ILE A 34 5.27 15.83 31.04
CA ILE A 34 3.90 15.30 30.92
C ILE A 34 2.88 16.41 31.18
N LEU A 35 3.06 17.20 32.23
CA LEU A 35 2.19 18.34 32.55
C LEU A 35 2.18 19.39 31.44
N GLU A 36 3.33 19.68 30.83
CA GLU A 36 3.42 20.57 29.66
C GLU A 36 2.55 20.04 28.49
N ALA A 37 2.65 18.74 28.20
CA ALA A 37 1.86 18.10 27.16
C ALA A 37 0.36 18.10 27.48
N MET A 38 -0.05 17.76 28.71
CA MET A 38 -1.45 17.80 29.13
C MET A 38 -2.02 19.22 29.04
N LYS A 39 -1.25 20.24 29.46
CA LYS A 39 -1.65 21.65 29.36
C LYS A 39 -1.84 22.10 27.90
N TYR A 40 -1.02 21.59 26.98
CA TYR A 40 -1.16 21.83 25.54
C TYR A 40 -2.46 21.26 24.96
N HIS A 41 -2.95 20.13 25.48
CA HIS A 41 -4.24 19.56 25.12
C HIS A 41 -5.42 20.28 25.78
N LEU A 42 -5.28 20.66 27.06
CA LEU A 42 -6.34 21.29 27.86
C LEU A 42 -6.62 22.75 27.50
N LEU A 43 -5.67 23.45 26.86
CA LEU A 43 -5.81 24.88 26.51
C LEU A 43 -5.60 25.14 25.00
N PRO A 44 -6.53 24.70 24.12
CA PRO A 44 -6.40 24.88 22.68
C PRO A 44 -6.21 26.33 22.24
N GLU A 45 -6.89 27.28 22.89
CA GLU A 45 -6.88 28.71 22.55
C GLU A 45 -5.53 29.38 22.86
N ARG A 46 -4.71 28.76 23.72
CA ARG A 46 -3.41 29.29 24.15
C ARG A 46 -2.22 28.61 23.48
N ARG A 47 -2.45 27.70 22.53
CA ARG A 47 -1.37 26.94 21.87
C ARG A 47 -0.35 27.82 21.15
N THR A 48 -0.76 28.98 20.66
CA THR A 48 0.14 29.98 20.04
C THR A 48 1.16 30.56 21.02
N LEU A 49 0.82 30.61 22.31
CA LEU A 49 1.68 31.09 23.40
C LEU A 49 2.52 29.98 24.03
N MET A 50 2.21 28.71 23.75
CA MET A 50 2.89 27.53 24.30
C MET A 50 3.83 26.87 23.29
N GLN A 51 4.39 27.66 22.37
CA GLN A 51 5.25 27.12 21.31
C GLN A 51 6.64 26.75 21.85
N SER A 52 7.00 25.47 21.73
CA SER A 52 8.32 24.94 22.00
C SER A 52 8.74 23.99 20.87
N PRO A 53 10.02 23.58 20.78
CA PRO A 53 10.43 22.54 19.83
C PRO A 53 9.58 21.27 19.93
N ARG A 54 9.04 20.94 21.12
CA ARG A 54 8.23 19.74 21.38
C ARG A 54 6.74 19.90 21.06
N THR A 55 6.25 21.12 20.86
CA THR A 55 4.87 21.40 20.43
C THR A 55 4.75 21.67 18.94
N LYS A 56 5.88 21.76 18.21
CA LYS A 56 5.86 21.83 16.76
C LYS A 56 5.38 20.47 16.25
N PRO A 57 4.27 20.40 15.49
CA PRO A 57 3.89 19.16 14.84
C PRO A 57 5.07 18.69 13.98
N ARG A 58 5.41 17.40 14.02
CA ARG A 58 6.36 16.82 13.06
C ARG A 58 5.98 17.31 11.67
N LYS A 59 6.93 17.90 10.94
CA LYS A 59 6.78 17.98 9.48
C LYS A 59 6.47 16.55 9.04
N SER A 60 5.38 16.36 8.30
CA SER A 60 5.11 15.08 7.65
C SER A 60 6.22 14.86 6.64
N THR A 61 7.35 14.33 7.10
CA THR A 61 8.42 13.76 6.26
C THR A 61 7.98 12.43 5.70
N VAL A 62 6.89 11.88 6.25
CA VAL A 62 6.18 10.70 5.78
C VAL A 62 5.23 11.16 4.68
N GLY A 63 5.35 10.58 3.49
CA GLY A 63 4.51 10.90 2.34
C GLY A 63 3.00 10.78 2.61
N THR A 64 2.17 11.06 1.61
CA THR A 64 0.72 11.00 1.76
C THR A 64 0.19 9.60 1.44
N LEU A 65 -0.65 9.04 2.30
CA LEU A 65 -1.36 7.79 2.01
C LEU A 65 -2.63 8.10 1.19
N TYR A 66 -2.80 7.37 0.10
CA TYR A 66 -3.97 7.44 -0.77
C TYR A 66 -4.72 6.11 -0.80
N ALA A 67 -6.04 6.17 -0.67
CA ALA A 67 -6.96 5.11 -1.03
C ALA A 67 -7.59 5.47 -2.38
N VAL A 68 -7.52 4.55 -3.34
CA VAL A 68 -7.96 4.76 -4.72
C VAL A 68 -9.02 3.72 -5.05
N GLY A 69 -10.26 4.18 -5.26
CA GLY A 69 -11.36 3.34 -5.74
C GLY A 69 -11.66 2.12 -4.87
N GLY A 70 -11.93 0.98 -5.53
CA GLY A 70 -12.27 -0.27 -4.87
C GLY A 70 -13.78 -0.56 -4.89
N MET A 71 -14.25 -1.32 -3.90
CA MET A 71 -15.65 -1.76 -3.82
C MET A 71 -16.32 -1.15 -2.60
N ASP A 72 -17.38 -0.38 -2.84
CA ASP A 72 -18.29 0.13 -1.82
C ASP A 72 -19.63 -0.65 -1.86
N ASN A 73 -20.58 -0.25 -1.01
CA ASN A 73 -21.93 -0.82 -0.98
C ASN A 73 -22.68 -0.66 -2.33
N ASN A 74 -22.26 0.29 -3.16
CA ASN A 74 -22.81 0.53 -4.50
C ASN A 74 -22.06 -0.24 -5.60
N LYS A 75 -21.20 -1.20 -5.22
CA LYS A 75 -20.45 -2.11 -6.09
C LYS A 75 -19.40 -1.41 -6.97
N GLY A 76 -18.86 -0.27 -6.55
CA GLY A 76 -17.71 0.34 -7.23
C GLY A 76 -17.45 1.77 -6.77
N ALA A 77 -16.47 1.94 -5.89
CA ALA A 77 -15.98 3.24 -5.47
C ALA A 77 -15.12 3.87 -6.57
N THR A 78 -15.38 5.15 -6.86
CA THR A 78 -14.57 5.96 -7.77
C THR A 78 -13.77 7.04 -7.05
N THR A 79 -13.91 7.15 -5.73
CA THR A 79 -13.25 8.17 -4.92
C THR A 79 -11.76 7.91 -4.80
N ILE A 80 -10.99 9.00 -4.76
CA ILE A 80 -9.60 8.99 -4.31
C ILE A 80 -9.57 9.78 -3.02
N GLU A 81 -9.20 9.14 -1.93
CA GLU A 81 -9.15 9.71 -0.59
C GLU A 81 -7.70 9.77 -0.14
N LYS A 82 -7.30 10.89 0.46
CA LYS A 82 -5.99 11.05 1.09
C LYS A 82 -6.17 11.05 2.61
N TYR A 83 -5.26 10.37 3.30
CA TYR A 83 -5.27 10.34 4.75
C TYR A 83 -4.32 11.37 5.33
N ASP A 84 -4.84 12.30 6.13
CA ASP A 84 -4.03 13.25 6.90
C ASP A 84 -3.63 12.60 8.23
N LEU A 85 -2.36 12.17 8.31
CA LEU A 85 -1.77 11.55 9.50
C LEU A 85 -1.83 12.43 10.74
N ARG A 86 -1.82 13.77 10.57
CA ARG A 86 -1.80 14.71 11.69
C ARG A 86 -3.20 14.89 12.28
N THR A 87 -4.22 14.90 11.44
CA THR A 87 -5.60 15.09 11.90
C THR A 87 -6.37 13.79 12.06
N ASN A 88 -5.81 12.65 11.62
CA ASN A 88 -6.48 11.35 11.60
C ASN A 88 -7.82 11.40 10.84
N ILE A 89 -7.83 12.06 9.67
CA ILE A 89 -9.05 12.24 8.86
C ILE A 89 -8.74 11.88 7.40
N TRP A 90 -9.70 11.23 6.76
CA TRP A 90 -9.73 11.01 5.32
C TRP A 90 -10.35 12.21 4.61
N ILE A 91 -9.69 12.69 3.57
CA ILE A 91 -10.11 13.84 2.78
C ILE A 91 -10.20 13.41 1.33
N GLN A 92 -11.33 13.66 0.66
CA GLN A 92 -11.43 13.38 -0.76
C GLN A 92 -10.45 14.25 -1.56
N ALA A 93 -9.53 13.60 -2.27
CA ALA A 93 -8.50 14.23 -3.09
C ALA A 93 -8.91 14.31 -4.57
N GLY A 94 -9.66 13.33 -5.06
CA GLY A 94 -10.07 13.25 -6.47
C GLY A 94 -11.14 12.19 -6.72
N VAL A 95 -11.46 11.99 -8.00
CA VAL A 95 -12.40 10.97 -8.49
C VAL A 95 -11.83 10.36 -9.77
N MET A 96 -11.92 9.04 -9.91
CA MET A 96 -11.57 8.29 -11.12
C MET A 96 -12.59 8.51 -12.24
N ASN A 97 -12.16 8.36 -13.49
CA ASN A 97 -13.02 8.53 -14.68
C ASN A 97 -14.14 7.47 -14.80
N GLY A 98 -14.08 6.40 -14.00
CA GLY A 98 -15.09 5.36 -13.98
C GLY A 98 -14.85 4.34 -12.88
N ARG A 99 -15.79 3.41 -12.74
CA ARG A 99 -15.64 2.28 -11.83
C ARG A 99 -14.52 1.38 -12.32
N ARG A 100 -13.63 1.00 -11.42
CA ARG A 100 -12.54 0.07 -11.70
C ARG A 100 -12.31 -0.78 -10.48
N LEU A 101 -12.15 -2.09 -10.67
CA LEU A 101 -11.88 -3.06 -9.63
C LEU A 101 -10.63 -3.86 -9.96
N GLN A 102 -9.95 -4.38 -8.93
CA GLN A 102 -8.80 -5.28 -9.08
C GLN A 102 -7.71 -4.72 -10.02
N PHE A 103 -7.52 -3.41 -10.00
CA PHE A 103 -6.43 -2.72 -10.69
C PHE A 103 -5.22 -2.62 -9.78
N GLY A 104 -4.05 -2.35 -10.37
CA GLY A 104 -2.85 -2.01 -9.62
C GLY A 104 -2.67 -0.50 -9.52
N VAL A 105 -2.02 -0.06 -8.44
CA VAL A 105 -1.63 1.34 -8.23
C VAL A 105 -0.13 1.42 -8.01
N ALA A 106 0.52 2.35 -8.70
CA ALA A 106 1.91 2.74 -8.47
C ALA A 106 2.02 4.24 -8.24
N VAL A 107 3.11 4.67 -7.58
CA VAL A 107 3.43 6.08 -7.38
C VAL A 107 4.79 6.38 -7.97
N ILE A 108 4.85 7.35 -8.89
CA ILE A 108 6.07 7.92 -9.45
C ILE A 108 5.91 9.44 -9.48
N ASP A 109 6.91 10.18 -8.98
CA ASP A 109 6.95 11.64 -8.98
C ASP A 109 5.68 12.31 -8.40
N ASP A 110 5.20 11.83 -7.25
CA ASP A 110 3.95 12.26 -6.58
C ASP A 110 2.67 12.05 -7.41
N LYS A 111 2.71 11.25 -8.49
CA LYS A 111 1.54 10.95 -9.33
C LYS A 111 1.09 9.51 -9.11
N LEU A 112 -0.22 9.30 -9.16
CA LEU A 112 -0.84 7.99 -8.99
C LEU A 112 -1.08 7.36 -10.36
N PHE A 113 -0.49 6.20 -10.60
CA PHE A 113 -0.67 5.41 -11.81
C PHE A 113 -1.67 4.30 -11.53
N VAL A 114 -2.81 4.32 -12.22
CA VAL A 114 -3.88 3.33 -12.13
C VAL A 114 -3.79 2.42 -13.36
N ILE A 115 -3.46 1.15 -13.13
CA ILE A 115 -3.06 0.22 -14.21
C ILE A 115 -3.99 -0.99 -14.24
N GLY A 116 -4.58 -1.25 -15.40
CA GLY A 116 -5.41 -2.43 -15.65
C GLY A 116 -6.72 -2.43 -14.84
N GLY A 117 -7.09 -3.61 -14.33
CA GLY A 117 -8.34 -3.85 -13.60
C GLY A 117 -9.50 -4.24 -14.50
N ARG A 118 -10.71 -4.14 -13.96
CA ARG A 118 -11.97 -4.41 -14.67
C ARG A 118 -13.02 -3.34 -14.36
N ASP A 119 -13.81 -2.96 -15.35
CA ASP A 119 -14.89 -1.96 -15.23
C ASP A 119 -16.29 -2.56 -14.98
N GLY A 120 -16.33 -3.88 -14.73
CA GLY A 120 -17.55 -4.65 -14.55
C GLY A 120 -17.49 -5.92 -15.38
N LEU A 121 -17.66 -5.79 -16.69
CA LEU A 121 -17.61 -6.90 -17.64
C LEU A 121 -16.28 -6.97 -18.41
N LYS A 122 -15.59 -5.84 -18.61
CA LYS A 122 -14.38 -5.79 -19.43
C LYS A 122 -13.14 -5.79 -18.56
N THR A 123 -12.19 -6.68 -18.86
CA THR A 123 -10.81 -6.57 -18.38
C THR A 123 -10.12 -5.43 -19.14
N LEU A 124 -9.38 -4.58 -18.44
CA LEU A 124 -8.72 -3.40 -18.98
C LEU A 124 -7.21 -3.64 -19.11
N ASN A 125 -6.60 -3.07 -20.14
CA ASN A 125 -5.15 -2.90 -20.29
C ASN A 125 -4.74 -1.42 -20.17
N THR A 126 -5.70 -0.53 -19.96
CA THR A 126 -5.49 0.93 -19.94
C THR A 126 -4.69 1.36 -18.72
N VAL A 127 -3.94 2.44 -18.89
CA VAL A 127 -3.16 3.08 -17.83
C VAL A 127 -3.54 4.55 -17.75
N GLU A 128 -3.84 5.00 -16.55
CA GLU A 128 -4.21 6.39 -16.28
C GLU A 128 -3.34 6.94 -15.16
N CYS A 129 -2.84 8.16 -15.33
CA CYS A 129 -2.04 8.86 -14.35
C CYS A 129 -2.83 10.04 -13.79
N TYR A 130 -3.01 10.06 -12.48
CA TYR A 130 -3.61 11.17 -11.76
C TYR A 130 -2.52 12.01 -11.10
N ASN A 131 -2.56 13.33 -11.33
CA ASN A 131 -1.72 14.29 -10.63
C ASN A 131 -2.51 14.95 -9.50
N PRO A 132 -2.26 14.61 -8.21
CA PRO A 132 -2.99 15.19 -7.09
C PRO A 132 -2.81 16.71 -6.92
N LYS A 133 -1.72 17.29 -7.44
CA LYS A 133 -1.46 18.73 -7.35
C LYS A 133 -2.33 19.53 -8.32
N THR A 134 -2.46 19.05 -9.56
CA THR A 134 -3.27 19.70 -10.61
C THR A 134 -4.69 19.17 -10.70
N LYS A 135 -4.98 18.05 -10.01
CA LYS A 135 -6.22 17.26 -10.10
C LYS A 135 -6.57 16.80 -11.53
N ALA A 136 -5.55 16.70 -12.39
CA ALA A 136 -5.72 16.30 -13.77
C ALA A 136 -5.43 14.80 -13.96
N TRP A 137 -6.17 14.19 -14.89
CA TRP A 137 -5.93 12.84 -15.38
C TRP A 137 -5.22 12.89 -16.72
N THR A 138 -4.33 11.94 -16.94
CA THR A 138 -3.63 11.74 -18.22
C THR A 138 -3.72 10.26 -18.58
N VAL A 139 -4.23 9.97 -19.77
CA VAL A 139 -4.22 8.61 -20.32
C VAL A 139 -2.82 8.33 -20.85
N LEU A 140 -2.26 7.19 -20.48
CA LEU A 140 -0.94 6.73 -20.91
C LEU A 140 -1.07 5.55 -21.87
N PRO A 141 -0.01 5.26 -22.65
CA PRO A 141 0.04 4.05 -23.47
C PRO A 141 -0.36 2.80 -22.68
N PRO A 142 -1.28 1.98 -23.21
CA PRO A 142 -1.80 0.82 -22.51
C PRO A 142 -0.78 -0.32 -22.48
N MET A 143 -0.99 -1.26 -21.58
CA MET A 143 -0.29 -2.56 -21.61
C MET A 143 -0.69 -3.34 -22.88
N SER A 144 0.17 -4.27 -23.29
CA SER A 144 -0.11 -5.20 -24.38
C SER A 144 -1.20 -6.20 -24.00
N THR A 145 -1.23 -6.63 -22.74
CA THR A 145 -2.21 -7.60 -22.23
C THR A 145 -3.24 -6.92 -21.32
N HIS A 146 -4.51 -7.32 -21.44
CA HIS A 146 -5.56 -6.95 -20.48
C HIS A 146 -5.32 -7.69 -19.17
N ARG A 147 -5.38 -6.99 -18.03
CA ARG A 147 -5.03 -7.58 -16.74
C ARG A 147 -5.93 -7.06 -15.63
N HIS A 148 -6.69 -7.93 -14.99
CA HIS A 148 -7.30 -7.65 -13.68
C HIS A 148 -6.75 -8.59 -12.60
N GLY A 149 -6.77 -8.15 -11.35
CA GLY A 149 -6.14 -8.88 -10.24
C GLY A 149 -4.62 -8.96 -10.37
N LEU A 150 -4.01 -8.06 -11.14
CA LEU A 150 -2.55 -7.96 -11.23
C LEU A 150 -1.95 -7.36 -9.96
N GLY A 151 -0.68 -7.68 -9.72
CA GLY A 151 0.15 -6.92 -8.80
C GLY A 151 0.91 -5.83 -9.55
N VAL A 152 1.10 -4.67 -8.90
CA VAL A 152 1.85 -3.55 -9.47
C VAL A 152 2.84 -3.03 -8.44
N THR A 153 4.08 -2.81 -8.86
CA THR A 153 5.09 -2.16 -8.00
C THR A 153 6.09 -1.36 -8.84
N VAL A 154 6.80 -0.45 -8.19
CA VAL A 154 7.91 0.29 -8.79
C VAL A 154 9.21 -0.33 -8.29
N LEU A 155 10.12 -0.65 -9.21
CA LEU A 155 11.45 -1.15 -8.88
C LEU A 155 12.47 -0.32 -9.66
N GLU A 156 13.27 0.46 -8.94
CA GLU A 156 14.37 1.28 -9.50
C GLU A 156 13.93 2.25 -10.61
N GLY A 157 12.68 2.73 -10.55
CA GLY A 157 12.11 3.70 -11.48
C GLY A 157 10.98 3.14 -12.35
N PRO A 158 11.20 2.05 -13.12
CA PRO A 158 10.15 1.40 -13.91
C PRO A 158 8.98 0.85 -13.07
N ILE A 159 7.79 0.80 -13.68
CA ILE A 159 6.62 0.12 -13.11
C ILE A 159 6.54 -1.29 -13.67
N TYR A 160 6.24 -2.28 -12.84
CA TYR A 160 6.04 -3.65 -13.25
C TYR A 160 4.58 -4.05 -13.01
N ALA A 161 3.92 -4.54 -14.06
CA ALA A 161 2.59 -5.14 -14.02
C ALA A 161 2.73 -6.67 -14.08
N VAL A 162 2.42 -7.34 -12.97
CA VAL A 162 2.78 -8.74 -12.73
C VAL A 162 1.52 -9.60 -12.68
N GLY A 163 1.46 -10.58 -13.57
CA GLY A 163 0.37 -11.55 -13.62
C GLY A 163 -1.00 -10.93 -13.87
N GLY A 164 -1.99 -11.40 -13.12
CA GLY A 164 -3.40 -11.06 -13.28
C GLY A 164 -4.17 -12.11 -14.08
N HIS A 165 -5.31 -11.70 -14.62
CA HIS A 165 -6.18 -12.49 -15.48
C HIS A 165 -6.66 -11.61 -16.64
N ASP A 166 -6.64 -12.13 -17.86
CA ASP A 166 -7.01 -11.37 -19.06
C ASP A 166 -8.51 -11.39 -19.39
N GLY A 167 -9.25 -12.27 -18.74
CA GLY A 167 -10.67 -12.54 -19.01
C GLY A 167 -10.91 -13.97 -19.49
N TRP A 168 -9.85 -14.65 -19.91
CA TRP A 168 -9.82 -16.04 -20.36
C TRP A 168 -8.89 -16.92 -19.52
N SER A 169 -7.70 -16.42 -19.20
CA SER A 169 -6.62 -17.17 -18.57
C SER A 169 -5.93 -16.40 -17.45
N TYR A 170 -5.38 -17.14 -16.50
CA TYR A 170 -4.47 -16.63 -15.49
C TYR A 170 -3.10 -16.38 -16.13
N LEU A 171 -2.49 -15.26 -15.81
CA LEU A 171 -1.26 -14.81 -16.46
C LEU A 171 -0.04 -15.05 -15.56
N ASN A 172 1.03 -15.58 -16.16
CA ASN A 172 2.38 -15.56 -15.59
C ASN A 172 3.28 -14.48 -16.24
N THR A 173 2.79 -13.81 -17.29
CA THR A 173 3.53 -12.77 -18.00
C THR A 173 3.64 -11.50 -17.17
N VAL A 174 4.72 -10.76 -17.41
CA VAL A 174 5.04 -9.53 -16.69
C VAL A 174 5.42 -8.45 -17.69
N GLU A 175 4.84 -7.27 -17.54
CA GLU A 175 5.14 -6.11 -18.39
C GLU A 175 5.83 -5.03 -17.55
N ARG A 176 6.85 -4.41 -18.11
CA ARG A 176 7.63 -3.32 -17.53
C ARG A 176 7.33 -2.04 -18.31
N TRP A 177 6.88 -1.01 -17.61
CA TRP A 177 6.73 0.35 -18.11
C TRP A 177 8.03 1.12 -17.90
N ASP A 178 8.59 1.63 -18.99
CA ASP A 178 9.72 2.54 -18.93
C ASP A 178 9.22 4.00 -19.00
N PRO A 179 9.38 4.80 -17.93
CA PRO A 179 8.92 6.18 -17.92
C PRO A 179 9.67 7.08 -18.91
N GLN A 180 10.90 6.71 -19.34
CA GLN A 180 11.67 7.52 -20.29
C GLN A 180 11.19 7.30 -21.72
N SER A 181 11.04 6.05 -22.14
CA SER A 181 10.56 5.74 -23.50
C SER A 181 9.04 5.78 -23.62
N GLN A 182 8.31 5.81 -22.49
CA GLN A 182 6.87 5.71 -22.43
C GLN A 182 6.32 4.48 -23.16
N GLN A 183 6.96 3.32 -22.95
CA GLN A 183 6.53 2.06 -23.57
C GLN A 183 6.45 0.94 -22.54
N TRP A 184 5.52 0.03 -22.78
CA TRP A 184 5.45 -1.27 -22.10
C TRP A 184 6.23 -2.31 -22.88
N THR A 185 7.03 -3.10 -22.18
CA THR A 185 7.77 -4.23 -22.75
C THR A 185 7.61 -5.45 -21.86
N PHE A 186 7.55 -6.65 -22.46
CA PHE A 186 7.58 -7.88 -21.69
C PHE A 186 8.97 -8.12 -21.08
N VAL A 187 8.98 -8.59 -19.84
CA VAL A 187 10.16 -9.19 -19.21
C VAL A 187 9.94 -10.69 -19.04
N ALA A 188 10.88 -11.41 -18.43
CA ALA A 188 10.70 -12.83 -18.18
C ALA A 188 9.40 -13.12 -17.40
N SER A 189 8.72 -14.18 -17.80
CA SER A 189 7.49 -14.64 -17.15
C SER A 189 7.81 -15.38 -15.85
N MET A 190 6.88 -15.32 -14.90
CA MET A 190 6.89 -16.15 -13.70
C MET A 190 6.74 -17.64 -14.07
N SER A 191 7.16 -18.51 -13.16
CA SER A 191 7.00 -19.97 -13.32
C SER A 191 5.54 -20.39 -13.11
N ILE A 192 4.81 -19.66 -12.27
CA ILE A 192 3.41 -19.93 -11.94
C ILE A 192 2.54 -18.73 -12.36
N ALA A 193 1.39 -19.00 -12.98
CA ALA A 193 0.40 -17.97 -13.28
C ALA A 193 -0.33 -17.53 -12.01
N ARG A 194 -0.47 -16.22 -11.80
CA ARG A 194 -0.98 -15.66 -10.54
C ARG A 194 -1.93 -14.51 -10.80
N SER A 195 -3.16 -14.61 -10.31
CA SER A 195 -4.08 -13.48 -10.16
C SER A 195 -4.36 -13.19 -8.69
N THR A 196 -4.78 -11.97 -8.38
CA THR A 196 -4.87 -11.41 -7.03
C THR A 196 -3.56 -11.60 -6.24
N VAL A 197 -2.44 -11.41 -6.94
CA VAL A 197 -1.08 -11.58 -6.44
C VAL A 197 -0.63 -10.32 -5.70
N GLY A 198 0.04 -10.50 -4.56
CA GLY A 198 0.71 -9.39 -3.89
C GLY A 198 2.12 -9.22 -4.42
N VAL A 199 2.54 -7.97 -4.66
CA VAL A 199 3.84 -7.67 -5.27
C VAL A 199 4.51 -6.52 -4.54
N ALA A 200 5.80 -6.66 -4.25
CA ALA A 200 6.61 -5.59 -3.68
C ALA A 200 8.05 -5.64 -4.16
N ALA A 201 8.73 -4.49 -4.15
CA ALA A 201 10.15 -4.38 -4.41
C ALA A 201 10.95 -4.41 -3.10
N LEU A 202 11.96 -5.28 -3.05
CA LEU A 202 12.88 -5.41 -1.92
C LEU A 202 14.30 -5.70 -2.43
N ASN A 203 15.29 -4.95 -1.94
CA ASN A 203 16.72 -5.17 -2.24
C ASN A 203 17.04 -5.32 -3.74
N GLY A 204 16.50 -4.45 -4.58
CA GLY A 204 16.73 -4.46 -6.03
C GLY A 204 16.02 -5.59 -6.79
N LYS A 205 15.12 -6.33 -6.12
CA LYS A 205 14.35 -7.44 -6.71
C LYS A 205 12.86 -7.21 -6.52
N LEU A 206 12.07 -7.81 -7.40
CA LEU A 206 10.61 -7.79 -7.30
C LEU A 206 10.13 -9.13 -6.79
N TYR A 207 9.30 -9.13 -5.75
CA TYR A 207 8.74 -10.34 -5.16
C TYR A 207 7.27 -10.47 -5.54
N SER A 208 6.88 -11.65 -6.02
CA SER A 208 5.49 -12.06 -6.20
C SER A 208 5.13 -13.04 -5.08
N VAL A 209 4.00 -12.79 -4.43
CA VAL A 209 3.60 -13.50 -3.21
C VAL A 209 2.17 -13.98 -3.34
N GLY A 210 1.98 -15.29 -3.20
CA GLY A 210 0.66 -15.91 -3.21
C GLY A 210 -0.09 -15.67 -4.52
N GLY A 211 -1.37 -15.32 -4.40
CA GLY A 211 -2.30 -15.21 -5.50
C GLY A 211 -3.07 -16.51 -5.76
N ARG A 212 -3.64 -16.62 -6.96
CA ARG A 212 -4.44 -17.76 -7.43
C ARG A 212 -4.01 -18.15 -8.84
N ASP A 213 -3.96 -19.45 -9.11
CA ASP A 213 -3.57 -20.02 -10.41
C ASP A 213 -4.75 -20.58 -11.23
N GLY A 214 -5.98 -20.41 -10.74
CA GLY A 214 -7.20 -20.98 -11.31
C GLY A 214 -7.67 -22.26 -10.65
N SER A 215 -6.76 -23.01 -10.01
CA SER A 215 -7.11 -24.20 -9.23
C SER A 215 -7.23 -23.87 -7.74
N SER A 216 -6.30 -23.09 -7.20
CA SER A 216 -6.17 -22.88 -5.75
C SER A 216 -5.50 -21.55 -5.40
N CYS A 217 -5.63 -21.18 -4.13
CA CYS A 217 -4.78 -20.13 -3.56
C CYS A 217 -3.35 -20.65 -3.40
N LEU A 218 -2.38 -19.78 -3.61
CA LEU A 218 -0.96 -20.12 -3.59
C LEU A 218 -0.32 -19.67 -2.27
N SER A 219 0.57 -20.48 -1.72
CA SER A 219 1.54 -20.07 -0.71
C SER A 219 2.92 -19.79 -1.31
N SER A 220 3.16 -20.23 -2.56
CA SER A 220 4.44 -20.06 -3.22
C SER A 220 4.76 -18.58 -3.46
N MET A 221 6.06 -18.28 -3.43
CA MET A 221 6.63 -16.97 -3.69
C MET A 221 7.72 -17.11 -4.75
N GLU A 222 7.85 -16.10 -5.59
CA GLU A 222 8.93 -16.00 -6.58
C GLU A 222 9.52 -14.59 -6.55
N TYR A 223 10.83 -14.46 -6.80
CA TYR A 223 11.46 -13.17 -7.00
C TYR A 223 12.03 -13.04 -8.41
N TYR A 224 11.93 -11.84 -8.96
CA TYR A 224 12.51 -11.42 -10.23
C TYR A 224 13.79 -10.65 -9.98
N ASP A 225 14.83 -11.01 -10.72
CA ASP A 225 16.07 -10.24 -10.78
C ASP A 225 16.14 -9.50 -12.14
N PRO A 226 16.07 -8.15 -12.14
CA PRO A 226 16.12 -7.35 -13.37
C PRO A 226 17.47 -7.45 -14.10
N HIS A 227 18.57 -7.74 -13.41
CA HIS A 227 19.90 -7.84 -14.03
C HIS A 227 20.06 -9.11 -14.85
N THR A 228 19.43 -10.19 -14.42
CA THR A 228 19.48 -11.48 -15.13
C THR A 228 18.25 -11.75 -15.97
N ASN A 229 17.21 -10.90 -15.84
CA ASN A 229 15.89 -11.09 -16.40
C ASN A 229 15.34 -12.50 -16.14
N LYS A 230 15.37 -12.93 -14.87
CA LYS A 230 14.91 -14.28 -14.47
C LYS A 230 14.09 -14.24 -13.20
N TRP A 231 13.13 -15.15 -13.12
CA TRP A 231 12.38 -15.47 -11.92
C TRP A 231 12.97 -16.70 -11.23
N ASN A 232 12.97 -16.68 -9.90
CA ASN A 232 13.40 -17.79 -9.07
C ASN A 232 12.42 -18.00 -7.92
N MET A 233 12.23 -19.25 -7.51
CA MET A 233 11.39 -19.59 -6.36
C MET A 233 12.01 -19.11 -5.04
N CYS A 234 11.18 -18.63 -4.13
CA CYS A 234 11.54 -18.37 -2.73
C CYS A 234 11.01 -19.47 -1.81
N ALA A 235 11.38 -19.41 -0.53
CA ALA A 235 10.65 -20.11 0.51
C ALA A 235 9.15 -19.72 0.47
N PRO A 236 8.22 -20.70 0.56
CA PRO A 236 6.79 -20.42 0.50
C PRO A 236 6.28 -19.84 1.81
N MET A 237 5.11 -19.21 1.75
CA MET A 237 4.35 -18.82 2.93
C MET A 237 3.87 -20.02 3.74
N CYS A 238 3.63 -19.81 5.04
CA CYS A 238 3.07 -20.82 5.93
C CYS A 238 1.63 -21.19 5.55
N LYS A 239 0.87 -20.25 4.98
CA LYS A 239 -0.48 -20.47 4.45
C LYS A 239 -0.63 -19.93 3.03
N ARG A 240 -1.62 -20.48 2.33
CA ARG A 240 -2.04 -20.01 1.00
C ARG A 240 -2.77 -18.69 1.15
N ARG A 241 -2.50 -17.72 0.28
CA ARG A 241 -3.12 -16.39 0.34
C ARG A 241 -3.46 -15.89 -1.07
N GLY A 242 -4.76 -15.78 -1.38
CA GLY A 242 -5.27 -15.03 -2.53
C GLY A 242 -5.73 -13.63 -2.11
N GLY A 243 -5.45 -12.60 -2.93
CA GLY A 243 -5.76 -11.21 -2.58
C GLY A 243 -4.93 -10.68 -1.41
N VAL A 244 -3.69 -11.13 -1.31
CA VAL A 244 -2.76 -10.76 -0.23
C VAL A 244 -2.22 -9.34 -0.42
N GLY A 245 -2.20 -8.56 0.66
CA GLY A 245 -1.50 -7.28 0.70
C GLY A 245 -0.03 -7.52 1.03
N VAL A 246 0.88 -6.90 0.26
CA VAL A 246 2.32 -7.09 0.44
C VAL A 246 3.01 -5.74 0.50
N ALA A 247 3.87 -5.57 1.49
CA ALA A 247 4.65 -4.36 1.68
C ALA A 247 6.04 -4.70 2.20
N THR A 248 6.97 -3.76 2.07
CA THR A 248 8.32 -3.87 2.63
C THR A 248 8.51 -2.86 3.74
N CYS A 249 9.19 -3.27 4.80
CA CYS A 249 9.56 -2.39 5.92
C CYS A 249 10.86 -2.90 6.53
N ASP A 250 11.79 -2.00 6.82
CA ASP A 250 13.07 -2.31 7.49
C ASP A 250 13.85 -3.49 6.89
N GLY A 251 13.82 -3.61 5.55
CA GLY A 251 14.54 -4.67 4.82
C GLY A 251 13.83 -6.03 4.79
N PHE A 252 12.60 -6.13 5.30
CA PHE A 252 11.79 -7.34 5.29
C PHE A 252 10.56 -7.19 4.39
N LEU A 253 10.05 -8.34 3.95
CA LEU A 253 8.81 -8.48 3.20
C LEU A 253 7.68 -8.94 4.13
N TYR A 254 6.55 -8.23 4.08
CA TYR A 254 5.39 -8.52 4.91
C TYR A 254 4.21 -8.95 4.06
N ALA A 255 3.61 -10.09 4.39
CA ALA A 255 2.38 -10.58 3.79
C ALA A 255 1.22 -10.41 4.79
N VAL A 256 0.22 -9.61 4.41
CA VAL A 256 -0.88 -9.17 5.27
C VAL A 256 -2.22 -9.57 4.66
N GLY A 257 -3.08 -10.18 5.47
CA GLY A 257 -4.44 -10.53 5.05
C GLY A 257 -4.51 -11.58 3.94
N GLY A 258 -5.53 -11.46 3.09
CA GLY A 258 -5.85 -12.43 2.04
C GLY A 258 -6.69 -13.61 2.54
N HIS A 259 -7.00 -14.50 1.60
CA HIS A 259 -7.88 -15.66 1.81
C HIS A 259 -7.21 -16.97 1.45
N ASP A 260 -7.50 -18.02 2.21
CA ASP A 260 -6.99 -19.38 2.00
C ASP A 260 -7.74 -20.17 0.91
N ALA A 261 -8.96 -19.75 0.57
CA ALA A 261 -9.81 -20.32 -0.48
C ALA A 261 -10.47 -19.22 -1.32
N PRO A 262 -11.03 -19.56 -2.50
CA PRO A 262 -11.80 -18.61 -3.30
C PRO A 262 -12.96 -18.01 -2.50
N ALA A 263 -13.25 -16.72 -2.69
CA ALA A 263 -14.33 -16.02 -1.99
C ALA A 263 -15.74 -16.61 -2.22
N SER A 264 -15.92 -17.46 -3.25
CA SER A 264 -17.16 -18.21 -3.49
C SER A 264 -17.34 -19.41 -2.54
N ASN A 265 -16.28 -19.82 -1.84
CA ASN A 265 -16.29 -21.01 -1.01
C ASN A 265 -16.67 -20.61 0.42
N HIS A 266 -17.67 -21.28 1.00
CA HIS A 266 -18.20 -20.95 2.34
C HIS A 266 -17.17 -21.15 3.47
N CYS A 267 -16.04 -21.81 3.16
CA CYS A 267 -14.90 -21.99 4.05
C CYS A 267 -13.80 -20.93 3.90
N SER A 268 -13.95 -19.91 3.03
CA SER A 268 -12.91 -18.88 2.88
C SER A 268 -12.76 -18.07 4.16
N ARG A 269 -11.58 -18.14 4.77
CA ARG A 269 -11.27 -17.36 5.98
C ARG A 269 -10.35 -16.21 5.62
N LEU A 270 -10.70 -15.01 6.08
CA LEU A 270 -9.76 -13.90 6.08
C LEU A 270 -8.69 -14.20 7.13
N LEU A 271 -7.42 -14.06 6.74
CA LEU A 271 -6.31 -14.24 7.67
C LEU A 271 -6.07 -12.93 8.43
N ASP A 272 -5.99 -13.00 9.76
CA ASP A 272 -5.85 -11.86 10.67
C ASP A 272 -4.42 -11.65 11.18
N TYR A 273 -3.44 -12.37 10.63
CA TYR A 273 -2.04 -12.29 11.02
C TYR A 273 -1.11 -11.94 9.84
N VAL A 274 0.05 -11.39 10.21
CA VAL A 274 1.10 -10.93 9.30
C VAL A 274 2.28 -11.91 9.33
N GLU A 275 2.78 -12.29 8.16
CA GLU A 275 4.02 -13.07 8.03
C GLU A 275 5.17 -12.16 7.59
N ARG A 276 6.37 -12.38 8.12
CA ARG A 276 7.61 -11.62 7.81
C ARG A 276 8.63 -12.54 7.17
N TYR A 277 9.23 -12.10 6.08
CA TYR A 277 10.27 -12.79 5.31
C TYR A 277 11.50 -11.90 5.12
#